data_AF-A0A959TW45-F1
#
_entry.id   AF-A0A959TW45-F1
#
_cell.length_a   1.000
_cell.length_b   1.000
_cell.length_c   1.000
_cell.angle_alpha   90.00
_cell.angle_beta   90.00
_cell.angle_gamma   90.00
#
_symmetry.space_group_name_H-M   'P 1'
#
loop_
_entity.id
_entity.type
_entity.pdbx_description
1 polymer ?
#
loop_
_entity_poly.entity_id
_entity_poly.type
_entity_poly.pdbx_seq_one_letter_code
_entity_poly.pdbx_strand_id
1 'polypeptide(L)'
;MRTVLCIGLIGWTFLSVGQVHLDRSLRFTASDSLQRGFDTLGHAAQEDALMSYGPARTGSVHWAIASGSASSIQLQLQPPASAYEDGMLIRFVPNHPHAGYVNVNVDGLGPVPLIGSEKQTVAFGEMDTLSIAEIQFFNGTFKVRTTPIRGCPSGTVQVNERFCMQQGRSGMVTFASAARYCADRGAKLCSWDEYIHGCTTQNAFMQDMFTEWEWINDTSDHTHTADQVGRFTCRSQRSRGAADGSVARARCCYHLP
;
A
#
# COMPACT_ATOMS: atom_id res chain seq x y z
N MET A 1 12.20 -63.56 -47.00
CA MET A 1 11.58 -62.42 -46.31
C MET A 1 11.80 -62.57 -44.82
N ARG A 2 12.66 -61.73 -44.22
CA ARG A 2 12.94 -61.70 -42.78
C ARG A 2 12.39 -60.38 -42.23
N THR A 3 11.34 -60.45 -41.43
CA THR A 3 10.74 -59.29 -40.77
C THR A 3 11.38 -59.16 -39.39
N VAL A 4 12.18 -58.11 -39.19
CA VAL A 4 12.80 -57.77 -37.90
C VAL A 4 11.85 -56.81 -37.18
N LEU A 5 11.30 -57.26 -36.05
CA LEU A 5 10.45 -56.48 -35.17
C LEU A 5 11.33 -55.74 -34.15
N CYS A 6 11.62 -54.46 -34.39
CA CYS A 6 12.28 -53.60 -33.41
C CYS A 6 11.25 -53.07 -32.41
N ILE A 7 11.21 -53.69 -31.22
CA ILE A 7 10.46 -53.19 -30.07
C ILE A 7 11.26 -52.03 -29.47
N GLY A 8 10.76 -50.80 -29.63
CA GLY A 8 11.33 -49.60 -29.03
C GLY A 8 11.03 -49.56 -27.52
N LEU A 9 12.06 -49.76 -26.70
CA LEU A 9 12.05 -49.47 -25.27
C LEU A 9 12.10 -47.95 -25.09
N ILE A 10 10.93 -47.33 -24.91
CA ILE A 10 10.81 -45.95 -24.43
C ILE A 10 11.16 -45.98 -22.94
N GLY A 11 12.40 -45.63 -22.61
CA GLY A 11 12.88 -45.50 -21.24
C GLY A 11 12.24 -44.30 -20.55
N TRP A 12 11.30 -44.55 -19.65
CA TRP A 12 10.77 -43.55 -18.73
C TRP A 12 11.82 -43.28 -17.65
N THR A 13 12.55 -42.17 -17.76
CA THR A 13 13.37 -41.66 -16.66
C THR A 13 12.44 -41.10 -15.58
N PHE A 14 12.12 -41.92 -14.57
CA PHE A 14 11.50 -41.45 -13.34
C PHE A 14 12.49 -40.56 -12.60
N LEU A 15 12.19 -39.26 -12.50
CA LEU A 15 12.88 -38.37 -11.57
C LEU A 15 12.38 -38.72 -10.17
N SER A 16 13.14 -39.54 -9.43
CA SER A 16 12.87 -39.82 -8.03
C SER A 16 13.25 -38.60 -7.19
N VAL A 17 12.28 -37.99 -6.52
CA VAL A 17 12.55 -36.98 -5.49
C VAL A 17 12.77 -37.71 -4.17
N GLY A 18 13.93 -37.52 -3.54
CA GLY A 18 14.22 -38.05 -2.20
C GLY A 18 14.13 -36.96 -1.16
N GLN A 19 13.24 -37.09 -0.18
CA GLN A 19 13.23 -36.22 1.00
C GLN A 19 13.96 -36.92 2.14
N VAL A 20 14.95 -36.26 2.73
CA VAL A 20 15.68 -36.78 3.90
C VAL A 20 15.09 -36.13 5.15
N HIS A 21 14.42 -36.92 5.98
CA HIS A 21 13.99 -36.48 7.31
C HIS A 21 15.18 -36.55 8.26
N LEU A 22 15.35 -35.52 9.09
CA LEU A 22 16.44 -35.45 10.08
C LEU A 22 15.84 -35.33 11.48
N ASP A 23 16.12 -36.30 12.34
CA ASP A 23 15.64 -36.29 13.73
C ASP A 23 16.49 -35.37 14.65
N ARG A 24 17.55 -34.77 14.10
CA ARG A 24 18.50 -33.92 14.83
C ARG A 24 19.00 -32.78 13.95
N SER A 25 19.45 -31.70 14.57
CA SER A 25 20.07 -30.57 13.87
C SER A 25 21.26 -31.03 13.03
N LEU A 26 21.25 -30.62 11.77
CA LEU A 26 22.36 -30.87 10.85
C LEU A 26 23.59 -30.06 11.31
N ARG A 27 24.72 -30.74 11.51
CA ARG A 27 26.00 -30.10 11.85
C ARG A 27 27.05 -30.44 10.78
N PHE A 28 27.50 -29.44 10.04
CA PHE A 28 28.60 -29.60 9.09
C PHE A 28 29.94 -29.64 9.81
N THR A 29 30.70 -30.73 9.66
CA THR A 29 31.96 -31.00 10.39
C THR A 29 33.22 -30.91 9.53
N ALA A 30 33.11 -30.58 8.24
CA ALA A 30 34.27 -30.48 7.35
C ALA A 30 35.33 -29.50 7.90
N SER A 31 36.63 -29.82 7.79
CA SER A 31 37.69 -28.91 8.25
C SER A 31 37.75 -27.63 7.43
N ASP A 32 37.47 -27.72 6.13
CA ASP A 32 37.30 -26.61 5.20
C ASP A 32 35.90 -25.99 5.34
N SER A 33 35.82 -24.67 5.55
CA SER A 33 34.55 -23.94 5.65
C SER A 33 33.78 -23.89 4.33
N LEU A 34 34.45 -23.99 3.18
CA LEU A 34 33.79 -24.00 1.87
C LEU A 34 32.99 -25.29 1.63
N GLN A 35 33.33 -26.37 2.34
CA GLN A 35 32.63 -27.65 2.28
C GLN A 35 31.51 -27.78 3.33
N ARG A 36 31.30 -26.76 4.17
CA ARG A 36 30.26 -26.76 5.21
C ARG A 36 28.93 -26.22 4.71
N GLY A 37 28.36 -26.88 3.71
CA GLY A 37 27.07 -26.51 3.16
C GLY A 37 26.51 -27.57 2.23
N PHE A 38 25.31 -27.30 1.72
CA PHE A 38 24.78 -28.01 0.57
C PHE A 38 25.07 -27.17 -0.67
N ASP A 39 25.77 -27.76 -1.63
CA ASP A 39 25.85 -27.20 -2.97
C ASP A 39 24.59 -27.60 -3.76
N THR A 40 24.26 -26.85 -4.80
CA THR A 40 23.21 -27.15 -5.80
C THR A 40 21.78 -27.39 -5.29
N LEU A 41 21.42 -26.88 -4.10
CA LEU A 41 20.02 -26.82 -3.70
C LEU A 41 19.23 -25.95 -4.69
N GLY A 42 18.26 -26.56 -5.38
CA GLY A 42 17.34 -25.84 -6.27
C GLY A 42 16.46 -24.84 -5.52
N HIS A 43 15.71 -24.04 -6.27
CA HIS A 43 14.67 -23.19 -5.68
C HIS A 43 13.57 -24.06 -5.05
N ALA A 44 13.01 -23.57 -3.94
CA ALA A 44 11.82 -24.18 -3.33
C ALA A 44 10.69 -24.25 -4.37
N ALA A 45 10.28 -25.46 -4.73
CA ALA A 45 9.16 -25.69 -5.64
C ALA A 45 7.82 -25.80 -4.89
N GLN A 46 7.87 -25.97 -3.57
CA GLN A 46 6.73 -26.13 -2.66
C GLN A 46 6.95 -25.25 -1.43
N GLU A 47 5.87 -24.89 -0.73
CA GLU A 47 5.90 -23.99 0.42
C GLU A 47 6.59 -24.60 1.66
N ASP A 48 6.63 -25.93 1.77
CA ASP A 48 7.29 -26.68 2.84
C ASP A 48 8.75 -27.04 2.54
N ALA A 49 9.25 -26.65 1.37
CA ALA A 49 10.63 -26.92 0.98
C ALA A 49 11.62 -26.10 1.80
N LEU A 50 12.79 -26.68 2.08
CA LEU A 50 13.89 -25.96 2.73
C LEU A 50 14.29 -24.73 1.91
N MET A 51 14.30 -23.58 2.57
CA MET A 51 14.74 -22.32 1.96
C MET A 51 16.27 -22.28 1.89
N SER A 52 16.82 -22.13 0.68
CA SER A 52 18.26 -21.91 0.52
C SER A 52 18.64 -20.48 0.95
N TYR A 53 19.92 -20.27 1.26
CA TYR A 53 20.41 -18.99 1.77
C TYR A 53 20.16 -17.81 0.82
N GLY A 54 20.22 -18.03 -0.51
CA GLY A 54 20.00 -16.98 -1.50
C GLY A 54 18.59 -16.37 -1.46
N PRO A 55 17.52 -17.17 -1.62
CA PRO A 55 16.13 -16.75 -1.42
C PRO A 55 15.88 -16.11 -0.05
N ALA A 56 16.44 -16.68 1.03
CA ALA A 56 16.33 -16.09 2.37
C ALA A 56 16.95 -14.69 2.45
N ARG A 57 18.16 -14.52 1.89
CA ARG A 57 18.89 -13.25 1.86
C ARG A 57 18.20 -12.20 1.01
N THR A 58 17.63 -12.59 -0.13
CA THR A 58 16.92 -11.68 -1.04
C THR A 58 15.47 -11.42 -0.61
N GLY A 59 14.93 -12.25 0.29
CA GLY A 59 13.53 -12.22 0.69
C GLY A 59 12.57 -12.63 -0.44
N SER A 60 13.06 -13.32 -1.47
CA SER A 60 12.28 -13.61 -2.69
C SER A 60 11.03 -14.44 -2.42
N VAL A 61 11.07 -15.29 -1.39
CA VAL A 61 9.92 -16.12 -0.95
C VAL A 61 8.76 -15.30 -0.38
N HIS A 62 9.01 -14.05 0.01
CA HIS A 62 7.99 -13.13 0.48
C HIS A 62 7.59 -12.13 -0.62
N TRP A 63 8.19 -12.20 -1.81
CA TRP A 63 7.97 -11.22 -2.86
C TRP A 63 6.87 -11.69 -3.82
N ALA A 64 5.83 -10.88 -4.00
CA ALA A 64 4.76 -11.12 -4.95
C ALA A 64 4.79 -10.16 -6.12
N ILE A 65 4.35 -10.64 -7.29
CA ILE A 65 4.04 -9.81 -8.45
C ILE A 65 2.60 -9.32 -8.30
N ALA A 66 2.42 -8.00 -8.27
CA ALA A 66 1.10 -7.39 -8.12
C ALA A 66 0.45 -7.06 -9.47
N SER A 67 -0.86 -7.30 -9.55
CA SER A 67 -1.73 -6.91 -10.66
C SER A 67 -3.13 -6.58 -10.12
N GLY A 68 -4.08 -6.23 -11.01
CA GLY A 68 -5.46 -5.94 -10.63
C GLY A 68 -5.85 -4.48 -10.85
N SER A 69 -6.64 -3.92 -9.94
CA SER A 69 -7.25 -2.58 -10.02
C SER A 69 -7.14 -1.84 -8.68
N ALA A 70 -7.56 -0.58 -8.60
CA ALA A 70 -7.47 0.23 -7.39
C ALA A 70 -8.17 -0.38 -6.15
N SER A 71 -9.24 -1.17 -6.33
CA SER A 71 -10.00 -1.81 -5.24
C SER A 71 -9.79 -3.33 -5.11
N SER A 72 -8.98 -3.93 -5.99
CA SER A 72 -8.68 -5.37 -5.95
C SER A 72 -7.24 -5.64 -6.38
N ILE A 73 -6.44 -6.14 -5.45
CA ILE A 73 -5.04 -6.51 -5.65
C ILE A 73 -4.98 -8.02 -5.89
N GLN A 74 -4.34 -8.42 -6.98
CA GLN A 74 -4.02 -9.81 -7.28
C GLN A 74 -2.51 -9.99 -7.09
N LEU A 75 -2.11 -10.90 -6.22
CA LEU A 75 -0.71 -11.18 -5.89
C LEU A 75 -0.34 -12.58 -6.37
N GLN A 76 0.79 -12.70 -7.06
CA GLN A 76 1.35 -13.99 -7.47
C GLN A 76 2.67 -14.23 -6.75
N LEU A 77 2.76 -15.28 -5.94
CA LEU A 77 3.98 -15.69 -5.24
C LEU A 77 4.72 -16.77 -6.04
N GLN A 78 6.01 -16.92 -5.75
CA GLN A 78 6.82 -18.03 -6.25
C GLN A 78 7.67 -18.60 -5.10
N PRO A 79 7.37 -19.83 -4.62
CA PRO A 79 6.28 -20.71 -5.05
C PRO A 79 4.88 -20.16 -4.71
N PRO A 80 3.81 -20.58 -5.42
CA PRO A 80 2.44 -20.18 -5.10
C PRO A 80 2.03 -20.66 -3.72
N ALA A 81 1.29 -19.85 -2.97
CA ALA A 81 0.72 -20.22 -1.68
C ALA A 81 -0.46 -21.19 -1.86
N SER A 82 -0.55 -22.21 -1.00
CA SER A 82 -1.66 -23.18 -1.03
C SER A 82 -2.85 -22.77 -0.14
N ALA A 83 -2.60 -21.94 0.86
CA ALA A 83 -3.58 -21.42 1.80
C ALA A 83 -3.13 -20.09 2.43
N TYR A 84 -4.08 -19.37 3.03
CA TYR A 84 -3.75 -18.25 3.91
C TYR A 84 -3.44 -18.76 5.33
N GLU A 85 -2.29 -18.38 5.86
CA GLU A 85 -1.87 -18.73 7.22
C GLU A 85 -1.57 -17.47 8.04
N ASP A 86 -1.93 -17.50 9.32
CA ASP A 86 -1.63 -16.39 10.24
C ASP A 86 -0.11 -16.19 10.34
N GLY A 87 0.31 -14.94 10.12
CA GLY A 87 1.72 -14.57 10.09
C GLY A 87 2.31 -14.49 8.69
N MET A 88 1.60 -14.96 7.64
CA MET A 88 2.05 -14.88 6.25
C MET A 88 2.39 -13.44 5.86
N LEU A 89 3.67 -13.20 5.56
CA LEU A 89 4.21 -11.91 5.19
C LEU A 89 4.40 -11.84 3.67
N ILE A 90 3.84 -10.82 3.04
CA ILE A 90 3.96 -10.58 1.60
C ILE A 90 4.44 -9.17 1.35
N ARG A 91 5.42 -9.04 0.45
CA ARG A 91 5.99 -7.79 -0.04
C ARG A 91 5.75 -7.68 -1.53
N PHE A 92 5.37 -6.51 -1.99
CA PHE A 92 5.16 -6.24 -3.41
C PHE A 92 5.27 -4.74 -3.71
N VAL A 93 5.33 -4.39 -4.98
CA VAL A 93 5.21 -3.00 -5.43
C VAL A 93 3.80 -2.83 -6.03
N PRO A 94 2.93 -1.97 -5.46
CA PRO A 94 1.60 -1.74 -6.02
C PRO A 94 1.67 -1.20 -7.45
N ASN A 95 0.77 -1.68 -8.32
CA ASN A 95 0.62 -1.18 -9.70
C ASN A 95 -0.37 0.00 -9.80
N HIS A 96 -1.11 0.28 -8.73
CA HIS A 96 -2.01 1.42 -8.58
C HIS A 96 -1.88 2.02 -7.17
N PRO A 97 -2.22 3.32 -6.99
CA PRO A 97 -2.46 3.83 -5.65
C PRO A 97 -3.73 3.18 -5.10
N HIS A 98 -3.69 2.73 -3.85
CA HIS A 98 -4.79 2.03 -3.20
C HIS A 98 -5.29 2.83 -1.99
N ALA A 99 -6.60 2.91 -1.85
CA ALA A 99 -7.27 3.56 -0.73
C ALA A 99 -8.70 3.03 -0.55
N GLY A 100 -9.23 3.16 0.67
CA GLY A 100 -10.58 2.71 1.02
C GLY A 100 -10.68 1.18 1.16
N TYR A 101 -11.80 0.63 0.71
CA TYR A 101 -12.05 -0.81 0.76
C TYR A 101 -11.30 -1.52 -0.36
N VAL A 102 -10.23 -2.22 0.01
CA VAL A 102 -9.36 -2.96 -0.91
C VAL A 102 -9.40 -4.43 -0.53
N ASN A 103 -9.51 -5.31 -1.53
CA ASN A 103 -9.36 -6.76 -1.33
C ASN A 103 -8.06 -7.25 -1.96
N VAL A 104 -7.42 -8.22 -1.31
CA VAL A 104 -6.20 -8.90 -1.78
C VAL A 104 -6.56 -10.35 -2.08
N ASN A 105 -6.16 -10.84 -3.25
CA ASN A 105 -6.25 -12.25 -3.62
C ASN A 105 -4.85 -12.75 -3.98
N VAL A 106 -4.34 -13.72 -3.22
CA VAL A 106 -3.01 -14.30 -3.42
C VAL A 106 -3.18 -15.65 -4.11
N ASP A 107 -2.51 -15.84 -5.24
CA ASP A 107 -2.45 -17.12 -5.98
C ASP A 107 -3.83 -17.77 -6.27
N GLY A 108 -4.90 -16.98 -6.32
CA GLY A 108 -6.25 -17.48 -6.59
C GLY A 108 -6.96 -18.11 -5.38
N LEU A 109 -6.44 -17.95 -4.16
CA LEU A 109 -7.01 -18.48 -2.92
C LEU A 109 -8.34 -17.84 -2.50
N GLY A 110 -8.71 -16.71 -3.13
CA GLY A 110 -9.93 -15.97 -2.88
C GLY A 110 -9.66 -14.59 -2.26
N PRO A 111 -10.55 -13.60 -2.46
CA PRO A 111 -10.34 -12.25 -1.98
C PRO A 111 -10.50 -12.13 -0.46
N VAL A 112 -9.54 -11.45 0.17
CA VAL A 112 -9.49 -11.14 1.61
C VAL A 112 -9.39 -9.62 1.78
N PRO A 113 -10.14 -9.00 2.72
CA PRO A 113 -10.04 -7.56 2.93
C PRO A 113 -8.66 -7.14 3.45
N LEU A 114 -8.19 -6.00 2.96
CA LEU A 114 -6.97 -5.35 3.40
C LEU A 114 -7.30 -4.16 4.30
N ILE A 115 -6.69 -4.17 5.48
CA ILE A 115 -6.86 -3.17 6.53
C ILE A 115 -5.56 -2.36 6.61
N GLY A 116 -5.69 -1.03 6.72
CA GLY A 116 -4.55 -0.13 6.95
C GLY A 116 -3.95 -0.28 8.34
N SER A 117 -2.86 0.44 8.58
CA SER A 117 -2.04 0.37 9.79
C SER A 117 -2.81 0.70 11.08
N GLU A 118 -3.87 1.51 10.99
CA GLU A 118 -4.68 1.96 12.14
C GLU A 118 -5.98 1.16 12.35
N LYS A 119 -6.07 -0.07 11.81
CA LYS A 119 -7.30 -0.90 11.83
C LYS A 119 -8.49 -0.26 11.09
N GLN A 120 -8.22 0.70 10.22
CA GLN A 120 -9.20 1.33 9.34
C GLN A 120 -9.00 0.82 7.90
N THR A 121 -9.86 1.25 6.98
CA THR A 121 -9.61 1.08 5.54
C THR A 121 -8.27 1.70 5.17
N VAL A 122 -7.63 1.19 4.11
CA VAL A 122 -6.34 1.70 3.64
C VAL A 122 -6.44 3.21 3.38
N ALA A 123 -5.59 4.00 4.03
CA ALA A 123 -5.59 5.45 3.85
C ALA A 123 -4.94 5.84 2.51
N PHE A 124 -5.27 7.03 1.99
CA PHE A 124 -4.62 7.51 0.78
C PHE A 124 -3.13 7.75 1.04
N GLY A 125 -2.29 7.27 0.12
CA GLY A 125 -0.83 7.35 0.24
C GLY A 125 -0.21 6.31 1.17
N GLU A 126 -1.01 5.49 1.86
CA GLU A 126 -0.48 4.37 2.66
C GLU A 126 0.11 3.27 1.75
N MET A 127 -0.49 3.08 0.58
CA MET A 127 0.06 2.29 -0.52
C MET A 127 -0.01 3.09 -1.81
N ASP A 128 1.15 3.57 -2.24
CA ASP A 128 1.31 4.25 -3.52
C ASP A 128 2.08 3.37 -4.51
N THR A 129 1.89 3.65 -5.79
CA THR A 129 2.75 3.11 -6.85
C THR A 129 4.22 3.39 -6.57
N LEU A 130 5.09 2.48 -7.00
CA LEU A 130 6.55 2.58 -6.85
C LEU A 130 7.08 2.53 -5.41
N SER A 131 6.21 2.35 -4.41
CA SER A 131 6.61 2.05 -3.03
C SER A 131 6.57 0.55 -2.77
N ILE A 132 7.38 0.05 -1.84
CA ILE A 132 7.28 -1.34 -1.38
C ILE A 132 6.18 -1.38 -0.33
N ALA A 133 5.10 -2.12 -0.61
CA ALA A 133 4.09 -2.46 0.37
C ALA A 133 4.46 -3.78 1.06
N GLU A 134 4.34 -3.81 2.37
CA GLU A 134 4.42 -5.03 3.18
C GLU A 134 3.06 -5.26 3.83
N ILE A 135 2.47 -6.43 3.60
CA ILE A 135 1.20 -6.86 4.22
C ILE A 135 1.41 -8.16 4.99
N GLN A 136 0.65 -8.33 6.07
CA GLN A 136 0.65 -9.56 6.85
C GLN A 136 -0.78 -10.09 7.03
N PHE A 137 -0.97 -11.38 6.78
CA PHE A 137 -2.24 -12.05 7.07
C PHE A 137 -2.34 -12.36 8.56
N PHE A 138 -3.46 -11.99 9.19
CA PHE A 138 -3.74 -12.30 10.59
C PHE A 138 -5.24 -12.25 10.88
N ASN A 139 -5.78 -13.30 11.50
CA ASN A 139 -7.19 -13.45 11.87
C ASN A 139 -8.14 -13.23 10.66
N GLY A 140 -7.83 -13.81 9.50
CA GLY A 140 -8.71 -13.75 8.33
C GLY A 140 -8.69 -12.43 7.55
N THR A 141 -7.72 -11.54 7.82
CA THR A 141 -7.58 -10.24 7.13
C THR A 141 -6.11 -9.97 6.82
N PHE A 142 -5.83 -9.24 5.73
CA PHE A 142 -4.51 -8.67 5.51
C PHE A 142 -4.40 -7.31 6.21
N LYS A 143 -3.24 -7.03 6.77
CA LYS A 143 -2.92 -5.74 7.40
C LYS A 143 -1.67 -5.15 6.77
N VAL A 144 -1.71 -3.86 6.43
CA VAL A 144 -0.52 -3.13 5.99
C VAL A 144 0.46 -3.00 7.17
N ARG A 145 1.69 -3.45 6.97
CA ARG A 145 2.82 -3.30 7.90
C ARG A 145 3.76 -2.15 7.51
N THR A 146 3.68 -1.66 6.28
CA THR A 146 4.58 -0.61 5.80
C THR A 146 4.55 0.58 6.74
N THR A 147 5.73 1.10 7.06
CA THR A 147 5.84 2.38 7.76
C THR A 147 5.18 3.43 6.86
N PRO A 148 4.34 4.35 7.39
CA PRO A 148 3.75 5.42 6.60
C PRO A 148 4.84 6.08 5.74
N ILE A 149 4.57 6.28 4.46
CA ILE A 149 5.52 6.90 3.54
C ILE A 149 6.05 8.18 4.21
N ARG A 150 7.36 8.25 4.43
CA ARG A 150 8.01 9.50 4.86
C ARG A 150 8.01 10.45 3.68
N GLY A 151 6.95 11.24 3.58
CA GLY A 151 6.78 12.19 2.49
C GLY A 151 5.31 12.45 2.22
N CYS A 152 5.08 13.36 1.29
CA CYS A 152 3.75 13.80 0.97
C CYS A 152 3.07 12.84 -0.01
N PRO A 153 1.81 12.43 0.24
CA PRO A 153 1.05 11.63 -0.70
C PRO A 153 1.03 12.27 -2.10
N SER A 154 0.95 11.45 -3.15
CA SER A 154 0.83 11.95 -4.51
C SER A 154 -0.31 12.96 -4.66
N GLY A 155 -0.07 14.05 -5.40
CA GLY A 155 -1.01 15.16 -5.56
C GLY A 155 -1.05 16.14 -4.38
N THR A 156 -0.14 16.01 -3.42
CA THR A 156 0.06 16.97 -2.32
C THR A 156 1.46 17.59 -2.41
N VAL A 157 1.68 18.71 -1.73
CA VAL A 157 2.98 19.36 -1.61
C VAL A 157 3.37 19.43 -0.14
N GLN A 158 4.64 19.18 0.14
CA GLN A 158 5.17 19.32 1.50
C GLN A 158 5.24 20.80 1.85
N VAL A 159 4.45 21.19 2.84
CA VAL A 159 4.48 22.58 3.32
C VAL A 159 5.62 22.74 4.34
N ASN A 160 5.78 21.77 5.25
CA ASN A 160 6.89 21.67 6.20
C ASN A 160 7.10 20.22 6.65
N GLU A 161 7.91 19.98 7.67
CA GLU A 161 8.17 18.63 8.20
C GLU A 161 6.95 17.96 8.86
N ARG A 162 5.88 18.72 9.14
CA ARG A 162 4.72 18.24 9.90
C ARG A 162 3.51 17.93 9.03
N PHE A 163 3.36 18.59 7.87
CA PHE A 163 2.19 18.35 7.02
C PHE A 163 2.40 18.62 5.54
N CYS A 164 1.50 18.01 4.78
CA CYS A 164 1.34 18.18 3.34
C CYS A 164 -0.02 18.79 3.05
N MET A 165 -0.12 19.54 1.96
CA MET A 165 -1.36 20.18 1.53
C MET A 165 -1.68 19.78 0.09
N GLN A 166 -2.94 19.48 -0.19
CA GLN A 166 -3.38 19.06 -1.52
C GLN A 166 -3.15 20.16 -2.57
N GLN A 167 -2.44 19.83 -3.67
CA GLN A 167 -2.15 20.78 -4.76
C GLN A 167 -3.39 21.12 -5.58
N GLY A 168 -4.26 20.12 -5.76
CA GLY A 168 -5.58 20.29 -6.37
C GLY A 168 -6.66 20.53 -5.32
N ARG A 169 -7.85 20.91 -5.78
CA ARG A 169 -9.03 21.22 -4.96
C ARG A 169 -10.19 20.29 -5.30
N SER A 170 -11.07 20.03 -4.35
CA SER A 170 -12.31 19.27 -4.59
C SER A 170 -13.29 20.01 -5.51
N GLY A 171 -14.39 19.35 -5.87
CA GLY A 171 -15.55 20.01 -6.46
C GLY A 171 -16.26 20.94 -5.46
N MET A 172 -17.22 21.74 -5.94
CA MET A 172 -18.06 22.56 -5.06
C MET A 172 -18.95 21.64 -4.21
N VAL A 173 -18.72 21.60 -2.90
CA VAL A 173 -19.41 20.71 -1.97
C VAL A 173 -19.79 21.45 -0.68
N THR A 174 -20.74 20.89 0.08
CA THR A 174 -21.07 21.40 1.42
C THR A 174 -19.92 21.15 2.38
N PHE A 175 -19.90 21.85 3.52
CA PHE A 175 -18.87 21.68 4.54
C PHE A 175 -18.75 20.22 5.02
N ALA A 176 -19.87 19.55 5.33
CA ALA A 176 -19.86 18.17 5.79
C ALA A 176 -19.31 17.20 4.72
N SER A 177 -19.66 17.41 3.45
CA SER A 177 -19.11 16.62 2.34
C SER A 177 -17.63 16.90 2.12
N ALA A 178 -17.16 18.12 2.34
CA ALA A 178 -15.74 18.49 2.27
C ALA A 178 -14.92 17.81 3.38
N ALA A 179 -15.43 17.85 4.63
CA ALA A 179 -14.81 17.18 5.76
C ALA A 179 -14.71 15.67 5.53
N ARG A 180 -15.80 15.04 5.06
CA ARG A 180 -15.80 13.62 4.71
C ARG A 180 -14.87 13.29 3.55
N TYR A 181 -14.83 14.14 2.52
CA TYR A 181 -13.90 14.00 1.41
C TYR A 181 -12.44 13.93 1.88
N CYS A 182 -12.05 14.75 2.86
CA CYS A 182 -10.70 14.67 3.44
C CYS A 182 -10.52 13.48 4.40
N ALA A 183 -11.52 13.18 5.23
CA ALA A 183 -11.46 12.06 6.17
C ALA A 183 -11.32 10.70 5.44
N ASP A 184 -12.06 10.49 4.36
CA ASP A 184 -11.97 9.30 3.50
C ASP A 184 -10.58 9.16 2.85
N ARG A 185 -9.75 10.21 2.91
CA ARG A 185 -8.36 10.25 2.45
C ARG A 185 -7.33 10.12 3.56
N GLY A 186 -7.74 9.89 4.81
CA GLY A 186 -6.81 9.93 5.95
C GLY A 186 -6.25 11.32 6.20
N ALA A 187 -6.99 12.35 5.82
CA ALA A 187 -6.62 13.76 5.98
C ALA A 187 -7.72 14.52 6.71
N LYS A 188 -7.47 15.81 6.97
CA LYS A 188 -8.49 16.74 7.44
C LYS A 188 -8.59 17.94 6.52
N LEU A 189 -9.68 18.70 6.64
CA LEU A 189 -9.68 20.07 6.13
C LEU A 189 -8.52 20.83 6.79
N CYS A 190 -7.79 21.62 6.01
CA CYS A 190 -6.69 22.43 6.53
C CYS A 190 -7.22 23.41 7.59
N SER A 191 -6.50 23.63 8.69
CA SER A 191 -6.80 24.76 9.59
C SER A 191 -6.43 26.09 8.93
N TRP A 192 -6.82 27.22 9.54
CA TRP A 192 -6.40 28.55 9.08
C TRP A 192 -4.87 28.65 8.98
N ASP A 193 -4.15 28.22 10.02
CA ASP A 193 -2.68 28.30 10.05
C ASP A 193 -2.02 27.41 8.98
N GLU A 194 -2.55 26.20 8.77
CA GLU A 194 -2.05 25.31 7.73
C GLU A 194 -2.28 25.89 6.33
N TYR A 195 -3.48 26.43 6.08
CA TYR A 195 -3.83 27.08 4.83
C TYR A 195 -2.94 28.30 4.59
N ILE A 196 -2.79 29.20 5.57
CA ILE A 196 -2.03 30.43 5.37
C ILE A 196 -0.55 30.16 5.14
N HIS A 197 0.01 29.17 5.84
CA HIS A 197 1.38 28.77 5.67
C HIS A 197 1.59 28.13 4.29
N GLY A 198 0.76 27.15 3.92
CA GLY A 198 0.81 26.51 2.59
C GLY A 198 0.60 27.50 1.45
N CYS A 199 -0.35 28.43 1.60
CA CYS A 199 -0.61 29.47 0.62
C CYS A 199 0.59 30.41 0.45
N THR A 200 1.24 30.83 1.53
CA THR A 200 2.33 31.81 1.46
C THR A 200 3.67 31.19 1.03
N THR A 201 3.94 29.93 1.37
CA THR A 201 5.22 29.28 1.06
C THR A 201 5.17 28.42 -0.20
N GLN A 202 4.01 27.83 -0.53
CA GLN A 202 3.87 26.86 -1.62
C GLN A 202 2.93 27.32 -2.75
N ASN A 203 2.54 28.60 -2.82
CA ASN A 203 1.61 29.13 -3.84
C ASN A 203 1.92 28.65 -5.27
N ALA A 204 3.21 28.65 -5.65
CA ALA A 204 3.64 28.29 -6.99
C ALA A 204 3.30 26.84 -7.39
N PHE A 205 3.07 25.97 -6.40
CA PHE A 205 2.72 24.55 -6.59
C PHE A 205 1.21 24.29 -6.36
N MET A 206 0.43 25.31 -6.02
CA MET A 206 -1.01 25.19 -5.77
C MET A 206 -1.80 25.57 -7.03
N GLN A 207 -2.73 24.71 -7.43
CA GLN A 207 -3.58 24.95 -8.60
C GLN A 207 -4.78 25.83 -8.23
N ASP A 208 -5.00 26.94 -8.93
CA ASP A 208 -6.21 27.78 -8.85
C ASP A 208 -6.58 28.35 -7.46
N MET A 209 -5.61 28.63 -6.60
CA MET A 209 -5.85 29.00 -5.19
C MET A 209 -6.72 30.26 -4.99
N PHE A 210 -6.75 31.18 -5.97
CA PHE A 210 -7.47 32.46 -5.89
C PHE A 210 -8.57 32.59 -6.94
N THR A 211 -9.33 31.52 -7.18
CA THR A 211 -10.47 31.56 -8.10
C THR A 211 -11.81 31.34 -7.41
N GLU A 212 -11.82 30.58 -6.31
CA GLU A 212 -13.03 30.25 -5.55
C GLU A 212 -12.74 30.26 -4.05
N TRP A 213 -13.81 30.26 -3.26
CA TRP A 213 -13.72 30.01 -1.82
C TRP A 213 -13.45 28.53 -1.53
N GLU A 214 -12.68 28.27 -0.48
CA GLU A 214 -12.36 26.93 0.01
C GLU A 214 -12.74 26.79 1.49
N TRP A 215 -13.39 25.69 1.87
CA TRP A 215 -13.67 25.35 3.27
C TRP A 215 -12.38 24.99 4.02
N ILE A 216 -12.26 25.44 5.26
CA ILE A 216 -11.21 25.05 6.21
C ILE A 216 -11.79 24.46 7.49
N ASN A 217 -10.96 23.74 8.26
CA ASN A 217 -11.32 23.22 9.57
C ASN A 217 -11.21 24.29 10.65
N ASP A 218 -11.98 25.37 10.49
CA ASP A 218 -12.05 26.45 11.45
C ASP A 218 -13.49 26.97 11.55
N THR A 219 -13.84 27.47 12.72
CA THR A 219 -15.17 28.00 13.02
C THR A 219 -15.02 29.41 13.55
N SER A 220 -15.77 30.36 13.00
CA SER A 220 -15.85 31.75 13.48
C SER A 220 -16.49 31.92 14.88
N ASP A 221 -16.25 31.01 15.82
CA ASP A 221 -16.83 30.98 17.18
C ASP A 221 -18.37 31.08 17.24
N HIS A 222 -19.05 30.67 16.15
CA HIS A 222 -20.50 30.73 16.03
C HIS A 222 -21.10 29.38 15.63
N THR A 223 -22.19 29.01 16.28
CA THR A 223 -22.95 27.78 15.99
C THR A 223 -23.38 27.72 14.54
N HIS A 224 -23.14 26.58 13.89
CA HIS A 224 -23.48 26.31 12.48
C HIS A 224 -22.76 27.20 11.45
N THR A 225 -21.66 27.85 11.82
CA THR A 225 -20.79 28.54 10.86
C THR A 225 -19.48 27.79 10.69
N ALA A 226 -18.93 27.87 9.48
CA ALA A 226 -17.58 27.41 9.16
C ALA A 226 -16.89 28.49 8.33
N ASP A 227 -15.57 28.45 8.34
CA ASP A 227 -14.77 29.45 7.67
C ASP A 227 -14.41 29.02 6.26
N GLN A 228 -14.39 30.01 5.39
CA GLN A 228 -13.94 29.88 4.02
C GLN A 228 -12.78 30.83 3.77
N VAL A 229 -11.83 30.37 2.99
CA VAL A 229 -10.59 31.08 2.69
C VAL A 229 -10.31 31.14 1.19
N GLY A 230 -9.33 31.96 0.82
CA GLY A 230 -8.85 32.07 -0.55
C GLY A 230 -9.68 33.05 -1.38
N ARG A 231 -9.95 32.69 -2.63
CA ARG A 231 -10.61 33.53 -3.66
C ARG A 231 -9.83 34.71 -4.22
N PHE A 232 -9.11 35.52 -3.43
CA PHE A 232 -8.38 36.67 -3.97
C PHE A 232 -6.93 36.74 -3.52
N THR A 233 -6.69 36.44 -2.25
CA THR A 233 -5.35 36.46 -1.65
C THR A 233 -5.25 35.34 -0.62
N CYS A 234 -4.04 35.04 -0.15
CA CYS A 234 -3.86 34.10 0.95
C CYS A 234 -4.64 34.49 2.21
N ARG A 235 -4.82 35.80 2.46
CA ARG A 235 -5.47 36.31 3.68
C ARG A 235 -6.98 36.53 3.52
N SER A 236 -7.53 36.25 2.35
CA SER A 236 -8.95 36.41 2.11
C SER A 236 -9.71 35.33 2.88
N GLN A 237 -10.58 35.75 3.80
CA GLN A 237 -11.38 34.88 4.63
C GLN A 237 -12.80 35.42 4.78
N ARG A 238 -13.75 34.52 5.06
CA ARG A 238 -15.12 34.86 5.47
C ARG A 238 -15.72 33.72 6.29
N SER A 239 -16.72 34.04 7.10
CA SER A 239 -17.60 33.06 7.71
C SER A 239 -18.78 32.75 6.79
N ARG A 240 -19.27 31.51 6.83
CA ARG A 240 -20.47 31.08 6.09
C ARG A 240 -21.24 30.04 6.88
N GLY A 241 -22.55 29.98 6.69
CA GLY A 241 -23.37 28.90 7.25
C GLY A 241 -22.86 27.53 6.75
N ALA A 242 -22.56 26.62 7.67
CA ALA A 242 -22.20 25.25 7.34
C ALA A 242 -23.43 24.37 7.08
N ALA A 243 -24.59 24.76 7.63
CA ALA A 243 -25.86 24.04 7.56
C ALA A 243 -26.83 24.58 6.51
N ASP A 244 -26.52 25.72 5.86
CA ASP A 244 -27.43 26.40 4.92
C ASP A 244 -27.37 25.84 3.47
N GLY A 245 -26.65 24.74 3.26
CA GLY A 245 -26.41 24.16 1.94
C GLY A 245 -25.40 24.94 1.09
N SER A 246 -24.70 25.93 1.65
CA SER A 246 -23.63 26.63 0.96
C SER A 246 -22.55 25.66 0.48
N VAL A 247 -22.03 25.93 -0.71
CA VAL A 247 -20.98 25.14 -1.33
C VAL A 247 -19.71 25.96 -1.51
N ALA A 248 -18.58 25.30 -1.34
CA ALA A 248 -17.25 25.80 -1.64
C ALA A 248 -16.36 24.60 -1.99
N ARG A 249 -15.16 24.86 -2.49
CA ARG A 249 -14.17 23.79 -2.69
C ARG A 249 -13.47 23.46 -1.38
N ALA A 250 -12.57 22.50 -1.40
CA ALA A 250 -11.73 22.18 -0.25
C ALA A 250 -10.39 21.60 -0.69
N ARG A 251 -9.40 21.76 0.18
CA ARG A 251 -8.12 21.05 0.13
C ARG A 251 -7.92 20.32 1.42
N CYS A 252 -7.30 19.16 1.32
CA CYS A 252 -6.97 18.35 2.47
C CYS A 252 -5.54 18.60 2.92
N CYS A 253 -5.34 18.65 4.23
CA CYS A 253 -4.05 18.67 4.88
C CYS A 253 -3.79 17.31 5.54
N TYR A 254 -2.63 16.72 5.22
CA TYR A 254 -2.17 15.42 5.69
C TYR A 254 -1.09 15.65 6.72
N HIS A 255 -1.27 15.15 7.94
CA HIS A 255 -0.24 15.25 8.98
C HIS A 255 0.74 14.09 8.85
N LEU A 256 2.02 14.44 8.86
CA LEU A 256 3.11 13.47 8.86
C LEU A 256 3.32 13.00 10.31
N PRO A 257 3.55 11.69 10.54
CA PRO A 257 3.77 11.13 11.87
C PRO A 257 5.11 11.54 12.49
#